data_AF-K1U791-F1
#
_entry.id   AF-K1U791-F1
#
_cell.length_a   1.000
_cell.length_b   1.000
_cell.length_c   1.000
_cell.angle_alpha   90.00
_cell.angle_beta   90.00
_cell.angle_gamma   90.00
#
_symmetry.space_group_name_H-M   'P 1'
#
loop_
_entity.id
_entity.type
_entity.pdbx_description
1 polymer ?
#
loop_
_entity_poly.entity_id
_entity_poly.type
_entity_poly.pdbx_seq_one_letter_code
_entity_poly.pdbx_strand_id
1 'polypeptide(L)'
;MEQKEQNKGLLGVVSDLIQVEKKYEVAIETALGGNIQNIVTEDEETAKKMISFLKENRLGRATFLPLTSVDGKGNFKNMDALKEPGVIGLANTLVKTEAKYEGVTAYLLGRVIVTENIDFAIKLAKKNHYSLHIVTLEGEYLSPGGSMTGGAFRNNSNLLGRNREIEE
;
A
#
# COMPACT_ATOMS: atom_id res chain seq x y z
N MET A 1 4.32 9.88 15.91
CA MET A 1 5.28 10.84 15.31
C MET A 1 6.12 11.59 16.34
N GLU A 2 5.74 11.67 17.62
CA GLU A 2 6.47 12.41 18.67
C GLU A 2 7.97 12.05 18.81
N GLN A 3 8.36 10.82 18.45
CA GLN A 3 9.77 10.38 18.48
C GLN A 3 10.62 10.90 17.32
N LYS A 4 10.03 11.53 16.30
CA LYS A 4 10.73 11.96 15.07
C LYS A 4 11.81 13.01 15.33
N GLU A 5 11.57 13.94 16.27
CA GLU A 5 12.56 14.96 16.64
C GLU A 5 13.81 14.35 17.29
N GLN A 6 13.64 13.29 18.06
CA GLN A 6 14.72 12.59 18.78
C GLN A 6 15.35 11.46 17.96
N ASN A 7 14.72 11.08 16.84
CA ASN A 7 15.13 9.97 15.99
C ASN A 7 14.97 10.36 14.52
N LYS A 8 15.98 11.05 13.97
CA LYS A 8 15.94 11.57 12.59
C LYS A 8 15.73 10.50 11.51
N GLY A 9 16.13 9.26 11.77
CA GLY A 9 15.88 8.11 10.89
C GLY A 9 14.41 7.67 10.82
N LEU A 10 13.51 8.23 11.64
CA LEU A 10 12.07 7.96 11.60
C LEU A 10 11.42 8.87 10.54
N LEU A 11 11.12 8.32 9.37
CA LEU A 11 10.75 9.14 8.21
C LEU A 11 9.26 9.50 8.20
N GLY A 12 8.38 8.57 8.54
CA GLY A 12 6.93 8.82 8.61
C GLY A 12 6.12 7.53 8.49
N VAL A 13 4.79 7.65 8.48
CA VAL A 13 3.90 6.53 8.12
C VAL A 13 3.63 6.53 6.62
N VAL A 14 3.32 5.38 6.03
CA VAL A 14 3.09 5.26 4.58
C VAL A 14 2.07 6.27 4.05
N SER A 15 0.95 6.49 4.77
CA SER A 15 -0.08 7.47 4.40
C SER A 15 0.43 8.91 4.24
N ASP A 16 1.45 9.30 5.00
CA ASP A 16 2.02 10.65 4.95
C ASP A 16 3.08 10.80 3.84
N LEU A 17 3.54 9.68 3.27
CA LEU A 17 4.65 9.65 2.32
C LEU A 17 4.18 9.40 0.88
N ILE A 18 2.88 9.27 0.67
CA ILE A 18 2.28 9.01 -0.64
C ILE A 18 1.13 9.96 -0.93
N GLN A 19 0.97 10.31 -2.21
CA GLN A 19 -0.16 11.09 -2.72
C GLN A 19 -0.88 10.29 -3.80
N VAL A 20 -2.20 10.35 -3.80
CA VAL A 20 -3.06 9.57 -4.69
C VAL A 20 -4.16 10.47 -5.25
N GLU A 21 -4.45 10.33 -6.54
CA GLU A 21 -5.60 11.02 -7.14
C GLU A 21 -6.92 10.47 -6.57
N LYS A 22 -7.90 11.36 -6.35
CA LYS A 22 -9.20 11.02 -5.74
C LYS A 22 -9.86 9.76 -6.29
N LYS A 23 -9.82 9.57 -7.61
CA LYS A 23 -10.42 8.40 -8.29
C LYS A 23 -9.78 7.05 -7.91
N TYR A 24 -8.57 7.03 -7.35
CA TYR A 24 -7.85 5.82 -6.99
C TYR A 24 -7.72 5.62 -5.47
N GLU A 25 -8.12 6.59 -4.65
CA GLU A 25 -7.96 6.55 -3.19
C GLU A 25 -8.51 5.25 -2.58
N VAL A 26 -9.74 4.89 -2.91
CA VAL A 26 -10.41 3.68 -2.38
C VAL A 26 -9.63 2.41 -2.77
N ALA A 27 -9.21 2.32 -4.02
CA ALA A 27 -8.43 1.17 -4.51
C ALA A 27 -7.07 1.06 -3.81
N ILE A 28 -6.34 2.17 -3.68
CA ILE A 28 -5.01 2.18 -3.06
C ILE A 28 -5.10 1.93 -1.55
N GLU A 29 -6.06 2.55 -0.88
CA GLU A 29 -6.28 2.34 0.55
C GLU A 29 -6.68 0.89 0.85
N THR A 30 -7.57 0.31 0.03
CA THR A 30 -7.93 -1.10 0.12
C THR A 30 -6.73 -2.01 -0.11
N ALA A 31 -5.91 -1.71 -1.12
CA ALA A 31 -4.72 -2.49 -1.45
C ALA A 31 -3.65 -2.43 -0.34
N LEU A 32 -3.47 -1.28 0.30
CA LEU A 32 -2.58 -1.12 1.45
C LEU A 32 -3.14 -1.83 2.69
N GLY A 33 -4.45 -1.73 2.92
CA GLY A 33 -5.09 -2.19 4.15
C GLY A 33 -4.39 -1.62 5.38
N GLY A 34 -4.10 -2.47 6.36
CA GLY A 34 -3.35 -2.04 7.57
C GLY A 34 -1.94 -1.53 7.30
N ASN A 35 -1.33 -1.83 6.14
CA ASN A 35 0.02 -1.40 5.83
C ASN A 35 0.14 0.12 5.61
N ILE A 36 -0.97 0.83 5.42
CA ILE A 36 -1.01 2.29 5.31
C ILE A 36 -0.47 3.01 6.56
N GLN A 37 -0.46 2.32 7.71
CA GLN A 37 0.08 2.82 8.98
C GLN A 37 1.49 2.29 9.29
N ASN A 38 2.08 1.49 8.39
CA ASN A 38 3.46 1.04 8.57
C ASN A 38 4.40 2.25 8.58
N ILE A 39 5.48 2.13 9.34
CA ILE A 39 6.40 3.23 9.61
C ILE A 39 7.66 3.05 8.78
N VAL A 40 8.00 4.02 7.94
CA VAL A 40 9.21 4.00 7.14
C VAL A 40 10.39 4.54 7.95
N THR A 41 11.51 3.82 7.94
CA THR A 41 12.76 4.23 8.60
C THR A 41 13.92 4.28 7.62
N GLU A 42 14.93 5.08 7.92
CA GLU A 42 16.15 5.18 7.12
C GLU A 42 16.84 3.82 6.99
N ASP A 43 16.96 3.09 8.10
CA ASP A 43 17.65 1.80 8.18
C ASP A 43 17.07 0.85 9.25
N GLU A 44 17.64 -0.36 9.33
CA GLU A 44 17.26 -1.40 10.29
C GLU A 44 17.62 -1.01 11.73
N GLU A 45 18.70 -0.26 11.94
CA GLU A 45 19.12 0.15 13.29
C GLU A 45 18.11 1.12 13.91
N THR A 46 17.60 2.07 13.12
CA THR A 46 16.50 2.93 13.54
C THR A 46 15.24 2.12 13.86
N ALA A 47 14.86 1.18 12.98
CA ALA A 47 13.69 0.31 13.22
C ALA A 47 13.85 -0.48 14.52
N LYS A 48 15.01 -1.10 14.75
CA LYS A 48 15.35 -1.87 15.95
C LYS A 48 15.27 -0.99 17.20
N LYS A 49 15.82 0.22 17.17
CA LYS A 49 15.73 1.18 18.28
C LYS A 49 14.28 1.48 18.64
N MET A 50 13.43 1.70 17.64
CA MET A 50 12.01 2.00 17.84
C MET A 50 11.21 0.80 18.33
N ILE A 51 11.52 -0.41 17.86
CA ILE A 51 10.94 -1.65 18.39
C ILE A 51 11.28 -1.81 19.87
N SER A 52 12.54 -1.57 20.27
CA SER A 52 12.95 -1.60 21.68
C SER A 52 12.19 -0.56 22.50
N PHE A 53 12.07 0.67 22.00
CA PHE A 53 11.29 1.72 22.65
C PHE A 53 9.84 1.32 22.88
N LEU A 54 9.15 0.76 21.87
CA LEU A 54 7.77 0.27 22.00
C LEU A 54 7.67 -0.84 23.04
N LYS A 55 8.65 -1.76 23.07
CA LYS A 55 8.68 -2.90 24.00
C LYS A 55 8.90 -2.45 25.45
N GLU A 56 9.88 -1.60 25.68
CA GLU A 56 10.24 -1.10 27.02
C GLU A 56 9.10 -0.30 27.65
N ASN A 57 8.39 0.48 26.82
CA ASN A 57 7.27 1.32 27.26
C ASN A 57 5.89 0.67 27.12
N ARG A 58 5.81 -0.59 26.63
CA ARG A 58 4.57 -1.34 26.41
C ARG A 58 3.53 -0.62 25.54
N LEU A 59 3.99 0.03 24.48
CA LEU A 59 3.17 0.89 23.61
C LEU A 59 2.51 0.14 22.42
N GLY A 60 2.42 -1.19 22.51
CA GLY A 60 1.83 -2.02 21.47
C GLY A 60 2.84 -2.44 20.39
N ARG A 61 2.33 -2.66 19.17
CA ARG A 61 3.08 -3.21 18.03
C ARG A 61 2.94 -2.31 16.82
N ALA A 62 4.02 -2.17 16.07
CA ALA A 62 4.05 -1.49 14.78
C ALA A 62 4.95 -2.27 13.82
N THR A 63 4.71 -2.09 12.52
CA THR A 63 5.56 -2.62 11.45
C THR A 63 6.45 -1.50 10.94
N PHE A 64 7.74 -1.77 10.81
CA PHE A 64 8.73 -0.83 10.30
C PHE A 64 9.22 -1.28 8.92
N LEU A 65 9.49 -0.33 8.04
CA LEU A 65 9.94 -0.52 6.66
C LEU A 65 11.26 0.23 6.46
N PRO A 66 12.42 -0.40 6.75
CA PRO A 66 13.72 0.18 6.50
C PRO A 66 13.98 0.38 4.99
N LEU A 67 14.42 1.57 4.58
CA LEU A 67 14.72 1.86 3.18
C LEU A 67 15.90 1.04 2.64
N THR A 68 16.81 0.61 3.50
CA THR A 68 17.98 -0.20 3.17
C THR A 68 17.68 -1.65 2.79
N SER A 69 16.55 -2.22 3.25
CA SER A 69 16.17 -3.61 2.98
C SER A 69 14.84 -3.80 2.27
N VAL A 70 13.91 -2.84 2.34
CA VAL A 70 12.63 -2.94 1.66
C VAL A 70 12.75 -2.46 0.22
N ASP A 71 12.82 -3.41 -0.71
CA ASP A 71 12.73 -3.14 -2.14
C ASP A 71 11.71 -4.05 -2.84
N GLY A 72 10.83 -3.42 -3.61
CA GLY A 72 9.80 -4.08 -4.39
C GLY A 72 9.97 -3.99 -5.90
N LYS A 73 10.98 -3.28 -6.40
CA LYS A 73 11.07 -2.93 -7.83
C LYS A 73 11.20 -4.19 -8.71
N GLY A 74 10.46 -4.22 -9.81
CA GLY A 74 10.52 -5.31 -10.80
C GLY A 74 9.92 -6.66 -10.34
N ASN A 75 9.17 -6.69 -9.24
CA ASN A 75 8.62 -7.92 -8.68
C ASN A 75 7.43 -8.51 -9.46
N PHE A 76 6.70 -7.68 -10.19
CA PHE A 76 5.60 -8.15 -11.02
C PHE A 76 6.12 -8.69 -12.35
N LYS A 77 5.79 -9.94 -12.68
CA LYS A 77 6.33 -10.64 -13.85
C LYS A 77 5.30 -10.85 -14.97
N ASN A 78 4.01 -10.82 -14.66
CA ASN A 78 2.96 -11.16 -15.60
C ASN A 78 2.47 -9.93 -16.38
N MET A 79 3.33 -9.41 -17.27
CA MET A 79 3.03 -8.18 -18.01
C MET A 79 1.81 -8.28 -18.94
N ASP A 80 1.42 -9.48 -19.36
CA ASP A 80 0.25 -9.67 -20.21
C ASP A 80 -1.06 -9.45 -19.45
N ALA A 81 -1.10 -9.75 -18.15
CA ALA A 81 -2.24 -9.42 -17.30
C ALA A 81 -2.55 -7.91 -17.27
N LEU A 82 -1.56 -7.04 -17.50
CA LEU A 82 -1.75 -5.58 -17.54
C LEU A 82 -2.42 -5.08 -18.82
N LYS A 83 -2.55 -5.93 -19.84
CA LYS A 83 -3.17 -5.59 -21.14
C LYS A 83 -4.63 -6.07 -21.22
N GLU A 84 -5.11 -6.75 -20.19
CA GLU A 84 -6.47 -7.30 -20.20
C GLU A 84 -7.53 -6.19 -20.08
N PRO A 85 -8.73 -6.39 -20.66
CA PRO A 85 -9.81 -5.42 -20.56
C PRO A 85 -10.17 -5.07 -19.11
N GLY A 86 -10.38 -3.77 -18.88
CA GLY A 86 -10.74 -3.23 -17.56
C GLY A 86 -9.58 -3.15 -16.57
N VAL A 87 -8.35 -3.45 -16.98
CA VAL A 87 -7.15 -3.21 -16.16
C VAL A 87 -6.68 -1.77 -16.34
N ILE A 88 -6.49 -1.09 -15.22
CA ILE A 88 -6.02 0.30 -15.17
C ILE A 88 -4.50 0.35 -15.09
N GLY A 89 -3.90 -0.55 -14.30
CA GLY A 89 -2.45 -0.63 -14.13
C GLY A 89 -2.06 -1.26 -12.80
N LEU A 90 -0.77 -1.17 -12.45
CA LEU A 90 -0.29 -1.57 -11.13
C LEU A 90 -0.54 -0.46 -10.11
N ALA A 91 -0.93 -0.84 -8.91
CA ALA A 91 -1.28 0.10 -7.85
C ALA A 91 -0.12 1.06 -7.51
N ASN A 92 1.14 0.58 -7.51
CA ASN A 92 2.30 1.44 -7.25
C ASN A 92 2.53 2.52 -8.32
N THR A 93 2.00 2.35 -9.53
CA THR A 93 2.10 3.36 -10.61
C THR A 93 1.03 4.43 -10.54
N LEU A 94 0.02 4.26 -9.66
CA LEU A 94 -1.09 5.21 -9.45
C LEU A 94 -0.86 6.10 -8.22
N VAL A 95 0.35 6.06 -7.66
CA VAL A 95 0.75 6.76 -6.44
C VAL A 95 1.95 7.65 -6.75
N LYS A 96 1.96 8.88 -6.22
CA LYS A 96 3.09 9.80 -6.25
C LYS A 96 3.84 9.74 -4.91
N THR A 97 5.15 9.74 -4.95
CA THR A 97 6.02 9.74 -3.75
C THR A 97 7.41 10.27 -4.11
N GLU A 98 8.25 10.57 -3.11
CA GLU A 98 9.66 10.90 -3.34
C GLU A 98 10.44 9.66 -3.82
N ALA A 99 11.48 9.87 -4.65
CA ALA A 99 12.28 8.80 -5.25
C ALA A 99 12.84 7.78 -4.23
N LYS A 100 13.22 8.26 -3.03
CA LYS A 100 13.74 7.41 -1.95
C LYS A 100 12.72 6.43 -1.37
N TYR A 101 11.41 6.67 -1.58
CA TYR A 101 10.31 5.82 -1.11
C TYR A 101 9.77 4.87 -2.18
N GLU A 102 10.24 4.94 -3.43
CA GLU A 102 9.77 4.08 -4.52
C GLU A 102 9.94 2.58 -4.23
N GLY A 103 11.00 2.20 -3.51
CA GLY A 103 11.22 0.81 -3.09
C GLY A 103 10.09 0.32 -2.17
N VAL A 104 9.64 1.18 -1.26
CA VAL A 104 8.54 0.90 -0.32
C VAL A 104 7.20 0.83 -1.05
N THR A 105 6.90 1.78 -1.93
CA THR A 105 5.63 1.74 -2.69
C THR A 105 5.59 0.54 -3.63
N ALA A 106 6.70 0.21 -4.30
CA ALA A 106 6.80 -1.01 -5.10
C ALA A 106 6.66 -2.29 -4.25
N TYR A 107 7.16 -2.29 -3.01
CA TYR A 107 7.05 -3.45 -2.12
C TYR A 107 5.59 -3.69 -1.71
N LEU A 108 4.89 -2.64 -1.31
CA LEU A 108 3.52 -2.71 -0.81
C LEU A 108 2.49 -2.90 -1.94
N LEU A 109 2.67 -2.20 -3.06
CA LEU A 109 1.64 -2.07 -4.10
C LEU A 109 2.07 -2.64 -5.46
N GLY A 110 3.36 -2.96 -5.65
CA GLY A 110 3.89 -3.34 -6.96
C GLY A 110 3.43 -4.71 -7.47
N ARG A 111 2.68 -5.48 -6.67
CA ARG A 111 2.07 -6.76 -7.09
C ARG A 111 0.54 -6.68 -7.25
N VAL A 112 -0.07 -5.55 -6.93
CA VAL A 112 -1.52 -5.37 -6.94
C VAL A 112 -1.93 -4.71 -8.25
N ILE A 113 -2.83 -5.36 -8.98
CA ILE A 113 -3.42 -4.82 -10.20
C ILE A 113 -4.70 -4.08 -9.84
N VAL A 114 -4.89 -2.87 -10.37
CA VAL A 114 -6.13 -2.11 -10.24
C VAL A 114 -7.01 -2.34 -11.47
N THR A 115 -8.28 -2.62 -11.23
CA THR A 115 -9.31 -2.85 -12.26
C THR A 115 -10.49 -1.91 -12.09
N GLU A 116 -11.25 -1.69 -13.16
CA GLU A 116 -12.42 -0.79 -13.14
C GLU A 116 -13.53 -1.27 -12.20
N ASN A 117 -13.86 -2.56 -12.23
CA ASN A 117 -14.95 -3.15 -11.46
C ASN A 117 -14.72 -4.64 -11.18
N ILE A 118 -15.60 -5.21 -10.35
CA ILE A 118 -15.50 -6.60 -9.87
C ILE A 118 -15.64 -7.64 -11.01
N ASP A 119 -16.42 -7.36 -12.05
CA ASP A 119 -16.59 -8.29 -13.17
C ASP A 119 -15.28 -8.48 -13.96
N PHE A 120 -14.57 -7.38 -14.21
CA PHE A 120 -13.23 -7.45 -14.81
C PHE A 120 -12.23 -8.13 -13.87
N ALA A 121 -12.27 -7.82 -12.57
CA ALA A 121 -11.40 -8.46 -11.59
C ALA A 121 -11.57 -9.99 -11.56
N ILE A 122 -12.82 -10.49 -11.53
CA ILE A 122 -13.12 -11.92 -11.52
C ILE A 122 -12.66 -12.60 -12.83
N LYS A 123 -12.89 -11.96 -13.99
CA LYS A 123 -12.42 -12.49 -15.28
C LYS A 123 -10.90 -12.59 -15.31
N LEU A 124 -10.20 -11.54 -14.85
CA LEU A 124 -8.75 -11.50 -14.78
C LEU A 124 -8.19 -12.57 -13.83
N ALA A 125 -8.79 -12.71 -12.64
CA ALA A 125 -8.42 -13.72 -11.66
C ALA A 125 -8.55 -15.13 -12.23
N LYS A 126 -9.71 -15.46 -12.85
CA LYS A 126 -9.96 -16.76 -13.47
C LYS A 126 -8.96 -17.08 -14.57
N LYS A 127 -8.70 -16.12 -15.47
CA LYS A 127 -7.73 -16.28 -16.57
C LYS A 127 -6.32 -16.59 -16.06
N ASN A 128 -5.95 -16.03 -14.91
CA ASN A 128 -4.64 -16.22 -14.29
C ASN A 128 -4.66 -17.26 -13.16
N HIS A 129 -5.63 -18.18 -13.16
CA HIS A 129 -5.75 -19.26 -12.17
C HIS A 129 -5.68 -18.77 -10.71
N TYR A 130 -6.27 -17.61 -10.43
CA TYR A 130 -6.30 -16.97 -9.11
C TYR A 130 -4.91 -16.79 -8.48
N SER A 131 -3.91 -16.42 -9.30
CA SER A 131 -2.53 -16.18 -8.84
C SER A 131 -2.20 -14.70 -8.59
N LEU A 132 -3.14 -13.78 -8.86
CA LEU A 132 -2.91 -12.34 -8.84
C LEU A 132 -3.57 -11.67 -7.64
N HIS A 133 -2.95 -10.59 -7.16
CA HIS A 133 -3.61 -9.62 -6.29
C HIS A 133 -4.32 -8.59 -7.16
N ILE A 134 -5.62 -8.41 -6.96
CA ILE A 134 -6.43 -7.51 -7.78
C ILE A 134 -7.31 -6.68 -6.85
N VAL A 135 -7.35 -5.37 -7.08
CA VAL A 135 -8.27 -4.45 -6.42
C VAL A 135 -9.11 -3.72 -7.46
N THR A 136 -10.35 -3.39 -7.14
CA THR A 136 -11.22 -2.58 -8.00
C THR A 136 -11.17 -1.11 -7.58
N LEU A 137 -11.71 -0.20 -8.41
CA LEU A 137 -11.93 1.19 -8.02
C LEU A 137 -12.90 1.37 -6.85
N GLU A 138 -13.81 0.43 -6.64
CA GLU A 138 -14.82 0.46 -5.58
C GLU A 138 -14.33 -0.19 -4.27
N GLY A 139 -13.13 -0.79 -4.27
CA GLY A 139 -12.49 -1.32 -3.06
C GLY A 139 -12.79 -2.79 -2.77
N GLU A 140 -13.20 -3.58 -3.76
CA GLU A 140 -13.13 -5.04 -3.64
C GLU A 140 -11.73 -5.54 -3.90
N TYR A 141 -11.30 -6.54 -3.12
CA TYR A 141 -9.98 -7.11 -3.20
C TYR A 141 -10.04 -8.63 -3.41
N LEU A 142 -9.38 -9.10 -4.45
CA LEU A 142 -9.19 -10.51 -4.78
C LEU A 142 -7.75 -10.90 -4.48
N SER A 143 -7.56 -11.91 -3.65
CA SER A 143 -6.24 -12.41 -3.28
C SER A 143 -5.88 -13.67 -4.08
N PRO A 144 -4.58 -13.97 -4.23
CA PRO A 144 -4.15 -15.27 -4.69
C PRO A 144 -4.78 -16.40 -3.86
N GLY A 145 -5.16 -17.49 -4.51
CA GLY A 145 -5.93 -18.57 -3.89
C GLY A 145 -7.46 -18.38 -3.92
N GLY A 146 -7.94 -17.25 -4.45
CA GLY A 146 -9.35 -17.06 -4.84
C GLY A 146 -10.26 -16.48 -3.75
N SER A 147 -9.71 -16.02 -2.63
CA SER A 147 -10.51 -15.28 -1.64
C SER A 147 -10.86 -13.88 -2.16
N MET A 148 -12.03 -13.39 -1.76
CA MET A 148 -12.55 -12.08 -2.15
C MET A 148 -13.04 -11.34 -0.91
N THR A 149 -12.69 -10.07 -0.80
CA THR A 149 -13.12 -9.17 0.27
C THR A 149 -13.82 -7.97 -0.36
N GLY A 150 -14.95 -7.55 0.21
CA GLY A 150 -15.72 -6.42 -0.25
C GLY A 150 -16.86 -6.10 0.73
N GLY A 151 -17.57 -5.02 0.47
CA GLY A 151 -18.66 -4.54 1.33
C GLY A 151 -18.66 -3.03 1.44
N ALA A 152 -19.61 -2.48 2.19
CA ALA A 152 -19.69 -1.04 2.39
C ALA A 152 -18.72 -0.58 3.48
N PHE A 153 -17.92 0.44 3.17
CA PHE A 153 -17.17 1.17 4.19
C PHE A 153 -18.15 1.83 5.16
N ARG A 154 -18.25 1.31 6.40
CA ARG A 154 -18.85 2.07 7.49
C ARG A 154 -17.87 3.18 7.85
N ASN A 155 -18.17 4.42 7.44
CA ASN A 155 -17.46 5.66 7.75
C ASN A 155 -16.44 5.55 8.90
N ASN A 156 -15.16 5.85 8.62
CA ASN A 156 -14.45 7.02 9.16
C ASN A 156 -12.91 6.85 9.30
N SER A 157 -12.23 6.31 8.28
CA SER A 157 -10.75 6.31 8.26
C SER A 157 -10.16 6.30 6.85
N ASN A 158 -10.71 7.08 5.90
CA ASN A 158 -10.02 7.33 4.63
C ASN A 158 -8.82 8.24 4.90
N LEU A 159 -7.67 7.65 5.23
CA LEU A 159 -6.46 8.38 5.62
C LEU A 159 -5.91 9.17 4.42
N LEU A 160 -5.99 8.59 3.22
CA LEU A 160 -5.51 9.24 2.00
C LEU A 160 -6.39 10.44 1.62
N GLY A 161 -7.71 10.29 1.69
CA GLY A 161 -8.65 11.37 1.42
C GLY A 161 -8.48 12.55 2.38
N ARG A 162 -8.25 12.28 3.67
CA ARG A 162 -7.93 13.32 4.66
C ARG A 162 -6.64 14.06 4.34
N ASN A 163 -5.59 13.34 3.95
CA ASN A 163 -4.31 13.96 3.61
C ASN A 163 -4.42 14.85 2.36
N ARG A 164 -5.17 14.43 1.34
CA ARG A 164 -5.41 15.24 0.14
C ARG A 164 -6.18 16.53 0.45
N GLU A 165 -7.21 16.48 1.30
CA GLU A 165 -7.98 17.67 1.71
C GLU A 165 -7.15 18.70 2.50
N ILE A 166 -6.04 18.30 3.11
CA ILE A 166 -5.13 19.20 3.84
C ILE A 166 -4.13 19.89 2.88
N GLU A 167 -3.79 19.23 1.76
CA GLU A 167 -2.84 19.74 0.76
C GLU A 167 -3.49 20.67 -0.29
N GLU A 168 -4.82 20.65 -0.43
CA GLU A 168 -5.64 21.55 -1.28
C GLU A 168 -5.99 22.87 -0.57
#